data_AF-A0A0U5G840-F1
#
_entry.id   AF-A0A0U5G840-F1
#
_cell.length_a   1.000
_cell.length_b   1.000
_cell.length_c   1.000
_cell.angle_alpha   90.00
_cell.angle_beta   90.00
_cell.angle_gamma   90.00
#
_symmetry.space_group_name_H-M   'P 1'
#
loop_
_entity.id
_entity.type
_entity.pdbx_description
1 polymer ?
#
loop_
_entity_poly.entity_id
_entity_poly.type
_entity_poly.pdbx_seq_one_letter_code
_entity_poly.pdbx_strand_id
1 'polypeptide(L)'
;MGMKSGNGEDVLEFKENHTLQGRLSAVFNAKHKNKGKSKSKIDIHDPHSNPLSWILPGFETLWRIVLRLFPVLDSSQREEDYRQILPGFVHSPTPTQFKLESDDERISAESLVKEALRLYPPTRRIRRAFQFAGGSTDPNSNNRVEVVTAAADVEACQLDTDLWGADAMQFNPARWRKEENFLAFGDRPFLCPASRGFDPMVICAC
;
A
#
# COMPACT_ATOMS: atom_id res chain seq x y z
N MET A 1 -8.47 -27.68 37.29
CA MET A 1 -7.16 -27.46 36.65
C MET A 1 -7.28 -26.19 35.80
N GLY A 2 -7.09 -25.01 36.42
CA GLY A 2 -7.22 -23.74 35.72
C GLY A 2 -5.89 -23.35 35.07
N MET A 3 -5.87 -23.26 33.74
CA MET A 3 -4.73 -22.69 33.02
C MET A 3 -4.65 -21.20 33.35
N LYS A 4 -3.57 -20.79 34.05
CA LYS A 4 -3.25 -19.37 34.22
C LYS A 4 -2.81 -18.83 32.86
N SER A 5 -3.59 -17.88 32.33
CA SER A 5 -3.17 -17.03 31.23
C SER A 5 -1.86 -16.36 31.61
N GLY A 6 -0.78 -16.60 30.85
CA GLY A 6 0.49 -15.90 31.03
C GLY A 6 0.26 -14.40 30.87
N ASN A 7 0.94 -13.62 31.70
CA ASN A 7 0.93 -12.16 31.71
C ASN A 7 1.04 -11.62 30.29
N GLY A 8 -0.01 -10.95 29.81
CA GLY A 8 0.09 -10.09 28.65
C GLY A 8 1.09 -8.99 28.99
N GLU A 9 2.11 -8.80 28.14
CA GLU A 9 2.91 -7.59 28.19
C GLU A 9 1.94 -6.40 28.17
N ASP A 10 2.06 -5.49 29.15
CA ASP A 10 1.28 -4.25 29.18
C ASP A 10 1.56 -3.49 27.87
N VAL A 11 0.64 -3.58 26.92
CA VAL A 11 0.72 -2.84 25.67
C VAL A 11 0.45 -1.39 26.00
N LEU A 12 1.52 -0.64 26.26
CA LEU A 12 1.44 0.79 26.52
C LEU A 12 0.95 1.54 25.28
N GLU A 13 0.03 2.49 25.46
CA GLU A 13 -0.32 3.42 24.40
C GLU A 13 0.90 4.22 23.95
N PHE A 14 0.94 4.64 22.68
CA PHE A 14 2.09 5.37 22.14
C PHE A 14 2.45 6.61 22.96
N LYS A 15 1.43 7.32 23.50
CA LYS A 15 1.60 8.52 24.34
C LYS A 15 2.34 8.23 25.66
N GLU A 16 2.23 7.01 26.17
CA GLU A 16 2.83 6.53 27.43
C GLU A 16 4.14 5.75 27.20
N ASN A 17 4.41 5.32 25.97
CA ASN A 17 5.60 4.56 25.62
C ASN A 17 6.83 5.47 25.36
N HIS A 18 7.38 6.03 26.43
CA HIS A 18 8.55 6.93 26.36
C HIS A 18 9.80 6.27 25.76
N THR A 19 9.97 4.96 25.91
CA THR A 19 11.08 4.22 25.30
C THR A 19 10.99 4.25 23.77
N LEU A 20 9.81 3.95 23.21
CA LEU A 20 9.58 4.01 21.76
C LEU A 20 9.73 5.45 21.23
N GLN A 21 9.14 6.43 21.92
CA GLN A 21 9.27 7.85 21.58
C GLN A 21 10.74 8.29 21.53
N GLY A 22 11.55 7.88 22.51
CA GLY A 22 12.98 8.17 22.58
C GLY A 22 13.76 7.54 21.41
N ARG A 23 13.47 6.28 21.07
CA ARG A 23 14.10 5.58 19.94
C ARG A 23 13.75 6.23 18.60
N LEU A 24 12.47 6.52 18.35
CA LEU A 24 12.04 7.22 17.13
C LEU A 24 12.73 8.58 17.02
N SER A 25 12.75 9.36 18.10
CA SER A 25 13.42 10.65 18.13
C SER A 25 14.92 10.53 17.82
N ALA A 26 15.60 9.53 18.37
CA ALA A 26 17.02 9.31 18.11
C ALA A 26 17.28 9.02 16.62
N VAL A 27 16.53 8.10 16.01
CA VAL A 27 16.72 7.71 14.61
C VAL A 27 16.39 8.85 13.65
N PHE A 28 15.23 9.48 13.86
CA PHE A 28 14.68 10.43 12.91
C PHE A 28 15.23 11.84 13.09
N ASN A 29 15.63 12.25 14.30
CA ASN A 29 16.24 13.58 14.52
C ASN A 29 17.78 13.58 14.45
N ALA A 30 18.47 12.43 14.56
CA ALA A 30 19.93 12.39 14.40
C ALA A 30 20.38 12.80 12.98
N LYS A 31 19.57 12.51 11.96
CA LYS A 31 19.86 12.83 10.55
C LYS A 31 19.66 14.32 10.19
N HIS A 32 19.00 15.11 11.04
CA HIS A 32 18.73 16.53 10.79
C HIS A 32 19.89 17.47 11.20
N LYS A 33 20.93 16.97 11.88
CA LYS A 33 22.08 17.78 12.32
C LYS A 33 23.18 17.97 11.25
N ASN A 34 23.21 17.15 10.20
CA ASN A 34 24.35 17.07 9.27
C ASN A 34 24.19 17.79 7.91
N LYS A 35 23.11 18.51 7.67
CA LYS A 35 22.95 19.33 6.45
C LYS A 35 22.54 20.74 6.89
N GLY A 36 23.41 21.73 6.65
CA GLY A 36 23.25 23.15 7.04
C GLY A 36 22.06 23.90 6.41
N LYS A 37 20.94 23.22 6.18
CA LYS A 37 19.63 23.78 5.88
C LYS A 37 18.65 23.22 6.90
N SER A 38 18.18 24.09 7.79
CA SER A 38 17.15 23.81 8.79
C SER A 38 15.88 23.29 8.09
N LYS A 39 15.77 21.98 7.91
CA LYS A 39 14.48 21.31 7.66
C LYS A 39 13.91 20.93 9.02
N SER A 40 12.68 21.40 9.25
CA SER A 40 11.92 21.31 10.51
C SER A 40 12.15 19.99 11.26
N LYS A 41 12.37 20.12 12.57
CA LYS A 41 12.42 19.00 13.52
C LYS A 41 11.15 18.16 13.37
N ILE A 42 11.28 16.83 13.33
CA ILE A 42 10.12 15.92 13.28
C ILE A 42 9.41 15.98 14.63
N ASP A 43 8.11 16.25 14.61
CA ASP A 43 7.25 16.18 15.79
C ASP A 43 6.59 14.80 15.85
N ILE A 44 6.93 14.03 16.89
CA ILE A 44 6.42 12.67 17.07
C ILE A 44 4.96 12.66 17.53
N HIS A 45 4.41 13.79 18.00
CA HIS A 45 3.03 13.88 18.43
C HIS A 45 2.09 14.42 17.35
N ASP A 46 2.64 15.07 16.31
CA ASP A 46 1.87 15.44 15.12
C ASP A 46 1.67 14.22 14.21
N PRO A 47 0.43 13.76 13.97
CA PRO A 47 0.17 12.59 13.14
C PRO A 47 0.72 12.69 11.71
N HIS A 48 0.85 13.92 11.17
CA HIS A 48 1.34 14.12 9.80
C HIS A 48 2.86 14.00 9.68
N SER A 49 3.61 14.28 10.75
CA SER A 49 5.07 14.14 10.78
C SER A 49 5.57 12.97 11.62
N ASN A 50 4.70 12.32 12.40
CA ASN A 50 5.04 11.15 13.19
C ASN A 50 5.61 10.03 12.29
N PRO A 51 6.85 9.55 12.56
CA PRO A 51 7.46 8.45 11.80
C PRO A 51 6.62 7.18 11.70
N LEU A 52 5.79 6.88 12.71
CA LEU A 52 4.90 5.71 12.70
C LEU A 52 3.85 5.77 11.60
N SER A 53 3.40 6.97 11.22
CA SER A 53 2.48 7.18 10.09
C SER A 53 3.09 6.77 8.74
N TRP A 54 4.41 6.56 8.67
CA TRP A 54 5.13 6.10 7.49
C TRP A 54 5.55 4.63 7.61
N ILE A 55 6.01 4.22 8.81
CA ILE A 55 6.52 2.87 9.07
C ILE A 55 5.38 1.84 9.07
N LEU A 56 4.29 2.13 9.80
CA LEU A 56 3.21 1.16 9.99
C LEU A 56 2.51 0.81 8.68
N PRO A 57 2.11 1.77 7.82
CA PRO A 57 1.50 1.41 6.53
C PRO A 57 2.43 0.57 5.68
N GLY A 58 3.72 0.95 5.57
CA GLY A 58 4.69 0.18 4.79
C GLY A 58 4.82 -1.25 5.28
N PHE A 59 4.95 -1.46 6.59
CA PHE A 59 4.97 -2.80 7.16
C PHE A 59 3.67 -3.55 6.88
N GLU A 60 2.52 -2.99 7.24
CA GLU A 60 1.23 -3.68 7.21
C GLU A 60 0.73 -4.05 5.80
N THR A 61 1.06 -3.24 4.79
CA THR A 61 0.58 -3.46 3.41
C THR A 61 1.49 -4.37 2.61
N LEU A 62 2.81 -4.34 2.85
CA LEU A 62 3.79 -5.12 2.08
C LEU A 62 3.61 -6.63 2.27
N TRP A 63 3.68 -7.11 3.52
CA TRP A 63 3.71 -8.56 3.79
C TRP A 63 2.44 -9.27 3.31
N ARG A 64 1.29 -8.58 3.30
CA ARG A 64 0.02 -9.15 2.85
C ARG A 64 0.05 -9.55 1.38
N ILE A 65 0.67 -8.73 0.53
CA ILE A 65 0.80 -9.04 -0.90
C ILE A 65 1.84 -10.14 -1.09
N VAL A 66 2.98 -10.03 -0.42
CA VAL A 66 4.07 -11.01 -0.51
C VAL A 66 3.53 -12.41 -0.18
N LEU A 67 2.84 -12.57 0.95
CA LEU A 67 2.24 -13.86 1.35
C LEU A 67 1.14 -14.37 0.42
N ARG A 68 0.50 -13.49 -0.37
CA ARG A 68 -0.51 -13.88 -1.37
C ARG A 68 0.12 -14.27 -2.70
N LEU A 69 1.18 -13.57 -3.10
CA LEU A 69 1.88 -13.80 -4.35
C LEU A 69 2.63 -15.14 -4.33
N PHE A 70 3.32 -15.47 -3.24
CA PHE A 70 4.10 -16.71 -3.14
C PHE A 70 3.31 -17.98 -3.52
N PRO A 71 2.14 -18.27 -2.90
CA PRO A 71 1.36 -19.46 -3.27
C PRO A 71 0.82 -19.43 -4.70
N VAL A 72 0.53 -18.25 -5.24
CA VAL A 72 0.04 -18.10 -6.61
C VAL A 72 1.12 -18.46 -7.62
N LEU A 73 2.36 -18.03 -7.38
CA LEU A 73 3.48 -18.39 -8.24
C LEU A 73 3.84 -19.88 -8.13
N ASP A 74 3.71 -20.45 -6.94
CA ASP A 74 4.01 -21.86 -6.70
C ASP A 74 2.95 -22.81 -7.28
N SER A 75 1.69 -22.40 -7.31
CA SER A 75 0.56 -23.22 -7.80
C SER A 75 0.19 -23.00 -9.26
N SER A 76 0.77 -21.99 -9.92
CA SER A 76 0.43 -21.68 -11.31
C SER A 76 0.94 -22.79 -12.25
N GLN A 77 0.11 -23.30 -13.16
CA GLN A 77 0.54 -24.26 -14.20
C GLN A 77 1.60 -23.70 -15.16
N ARG A 78 1.89 -22.39 -15.08
CA ARG A 78 2.95 -21.67 -15.81
C ARG A 78 4.21 -21.53 -14.94
N GLU A 79 4.47 -22.55 -14.12
CA GLU A 79 5.54 -22.63 -13.11
C GLU A 79 6.91 -22.22 -13.65
N GLU A 80 7.28 -22.65 -14.87
CA GLU A 80 8.60 -22.39 -15.43
C GLU A 80 8.88 -20.90 -15.69
N ASP A 81 7.91 -20.18 -16.25
CA ASP A 81 8.13 -18.81 -16.72
C ASP A 81 8.18 -17.80 -15.57
N TYR A 82 7.31 -17.96 -14.56
CA TYR A 82 7.24 -17.02 -13.44
C TYR A 82 8.37 -17.22 -12.43
N ARG A 83 8.83 -18.47 -12.26
CA ARG A 83 9.86 -18.81 -11.28
C ARG A 83 11.23 -18.24 -11.59
N GLN A 84 11.52 -17.87 -12.83
CA GLN A 84 12.81 -17.28 -13.18
C GLN A 84 12.82 -15.75 -13.06
N ILE A 85 11.66 -15.11 -13.19
CA ILE A 85 11.53 -13.65 -13.20
C ILE A 85 11.88 -13.04 -11.83
N LEU A 86 11.29 -13.55 -10.74
CA LEU A 86 11.54 -13.00 -9.41
C LEU A 86 12.98 -13.23 -8.91
N PRO A 87 13.57 -14.44 -9.00
CA PRO A 87 14.96 -14.65 -8.62
C PRO A 87 15.93 -13.81 -9.47
N GLY A 88 15.66 -13.64 -10.76
CA GLY A 88 16.43 -12.76 -11.64
C GLY A 88 16.41 -11.31 -11.14
N PHE A 89 15.25 -10.82 -10.70
CA PHE A 89 15.13 -9.51 -10.05
C PHE A 89 15.85 -9.43 -8.71
N VAL A 90 15.68 -10.42 -7.82
CA VAL A 90 16.29 -10.43 -6.48
C VAL A 90 17.82 -10.39 -6.57
N HIS A 91 18.40 -11.02 -7.59
CA HIS A 91 19.85 -10.98 -7.80
C HIS A 91 20.37 -9.60 -8.22
N SER A 92 19.53 -8.78 -8.87
CA SER A 92 19.88 -7.42 -9.32
C SER A 92 18.65 -6.49 -9.28
N PRO A 93 18.25 -6.00 -8.09
CA PRO A 93 16.98 -5.30 -7.89
C PRO A 93 17.04 -3.85 -8.37
N THR A 94 17.12 -3.68 -9.69
CA THR A 94 17.16 -2.38 -10.35
C THR A 94 15.83 -2.05 -11.02
N PRO A 95 15.49 -0.78 -11.23
CA PRO A 95 14.28 -0.42 -11.99
C PRO A 95 14.26 -0.99 -13.41
N THR A 96 15.44 -1.15 -14.04
CA THR A 96 15.57 -1.79 -15.35
C THR A 96 15.21 -3.26 -15.28
N GLN A 97 15.74 -4.00 -14.29
CA GLN A 97 15.44 -5.41 -14.11
C GLN A 97 13.97 -5.65 -13.72
N PHE A 98 13.38 -4.73 -12.95
CA PHE A 98 11.97 -4.80 -12.56
C PHE A 98 11.02 -4.80 -13.76
N LYS A 99 11.41 -4.08 -14.82
CA LYS A 99 10.66 -3.92 -16.07
C LYS A 99 11.11 -4.84 -17.19
N LEU A 100 12.13 -5.66 -16.95
CA LEU A 100 12.65 -6.55 -17.97
C LEU A 100 11.59 -7.61 -18.28
N GLU A 101 11.15 -7.62 -19.52
CA GLU A 101 10.16 -8.56 -20.03
C GLU A 101 10.83 -9.87 -20.45
N SER A 102 10.18 -11.00 -20.17
CA SER A 102 10.53 -12.30 -20.74
C SER A 102 10.24 -12.33 -22.25
N ASP A 103 11.06 -13.03 -23.04
CA ASP A 103 10.95 -13.06 -24.50
C ASP A 103 9.60 -13.61 -25.01
N ASP A 104 9.01 -14.59 -24.31
CA ASP A 104 7.80 -15.29 -24.76
C ASP A 104 6.50 -14.51 -24.50
N GLU A 105 6.18 -14.28 -23.22
CA GLU A 105 4.88 -13.69 -22.82
C GLU A 105 4.93 -12.18 -22.56
N ARG A 106 6.11 -11.55 -22.68
CA ARG A 106 6.38 -10.15 -22.29
C ARG A 106 6.00 -9.85 -20.84
N ILE A 107 6.29 -10.78 -19.93
CA ILE A 107 5.99 -10.65 -18.51
C ILE A 107 7.25 -10.17 -17.79
N SER A 108 7.08 -9.21 -16.88
CA SER A 108 8.14 -8.68 -16.04
C SER A 108 7.81 -8.87 -14.56
N ALA A 109 8.78 -8.63 -13.67
CA ALA A 109 8.53 -8.59 -12.23
C ALA A 109 7.48 -7.52 -11.87
N GLU A 110 7.47 -6.40 -12.59
CA GLU A 110 6.43 -5.37 -12.49
C GLU A 110 5.04 -5.92 -12.82
N SER A 111 4.91 -6.68 -13.91
CA SER A 111 3.63 -7.29 -14.32
C SER A 111 3.11 -8.28 -13.27
N LEU A 112 4.00 -9.08 -12.67
CA LEU A 112 3.65 -10.01 -11.58
C LEU A 112 3.11 -9.26 -10.36
N VAL A 113 3.81 -8.22 -9.92
CA VAL A 113 3.42 -7.44 -8.74
C VAL A 113 2.15 -6.65 -9.00
N LYS A 114 1.98 -6.04 -10.17
CA LYS A 114 0.75 -5.33 -10.54
C LYS A 114 -0.44 -6.28 -10.53
N GLU A 115 -0.28 -7.49 -11.07
CA GLU A 115 -1.37 -8.48 -11.04
C GLU A 115 -1.70 -8.94 -9.63
N ALA A 116 -0.70 -9.13 -8.78
CA ALA A 116 -0.90 -9.45 -7.37
C ALA A 116 -1.64 -8.34 -6.63
N LEU A 117 -1.24 -7.08 -6.86
CA LEU A 117 -1.87 -5.89 -6.29
C LEU A 117 -3.31 -5.71 -6.75
N ARG A 118 -3.63 -6.12 -7.99
CA ARG A 118 -4.98 -6.07 -8.55
C ARG A 118 -5.91 -7.11 -7.92
N LEU A 119 -5.43 -8.35 -7.79
CA LEU A 119 -6.23 -9.43 -7.21
C LEU A 119 -6.31 -9.36 -5.68
N TYR A 120 -5.28 -8.82 -5.05
CA TYR A 120 -5.12 -8.80 -3.61
C TYR A 120 -4.73 -7.39 -3.10
N PRO A 121 -5.51 -6.34 -3.38
CA PRO A 121 -5.16 -4.98 -2.98
C PRO A 121 -5.07 -4.87 -1.45
N PRO A 122 -3.98 -4.33 -0.89
CA PRO A 122 -3.84 -4.13 0.56
C PRO A 122 -4.95 -3.26 1.13
N THR A 123 -5.38 -2.26 0.36
CA THR A 123 -6.47 -1.35 0.70
C THR A 123 -7.67 -1.66 -0.18
N ARG A 124 -8.57 -2.50 0.33
CA ARG A 124 -9.80 -2.91 -0.38
C ARG A 124 -10.83 -1.80 -0.49
N ARG A 125 -10.84 -0.87 0.47
CA ARG A 125 -11.82 0.23 0.52
C ARG A 125 -11.15 1.54 0.90
N ILE A 126 -11.44 2.59 0.14
CA ILE A 126 -10.94 3.94 0.40
C ILE A 126 -12.13 4.80 0.83
N ARG A 127 -12.09 5.31 2.08
CA ARG A 127 -13.14 6.20 2.61
C ARG A 127 -12.76 7.66 2.48
N ARG A 128 -13.73 8.51 2.16
CA ARG A 128 -13.59 9.96 2.09
C ARG A 128 -14.82 10.64 2.67
N ALA A 129 -14.62 11.77 3.33
CA ALA A 129 -15.69 12.64 3.80
C ALA A 129 -15.70 13.91 2.94
N PHE A 130 -16.88 14.30 2.50
CA PHE A 130 -17.14 15.48 1.68
C PHE A 130 -17.97 16.45 2.49
N GLN A 131 -17.60 17.72 2.45
CA GLN A 131 -18.34 18.80 3.09
C GLN A 131 -19.02 19.62 2.01
N PHE A 132 -20.34 19.71 2.07
CA PHE A 132 -21.14 20.54 1.19
C PHE A 132 -21.66 21.73 1.99
N ALA A 133 -21.44 22.93 1.46
CA ALA A 133 -22.11 24.11 1.98
C ALA A 133 -23.63 23.89 1.79
N GLY A 134 -24.39 23.96 2.88
CA GLY A 134 -25.81 23.62 2.88
C GLY A 134 -26.56 24.39 1.80
N GLY A 135 -27.12 23.67 0.83
CA GLY A 135 -28.02 24.20 -0.19
C GLY A 135 -29.41 24.50 0.36
N SER A 136 -29.51 25.10 1.55
CA SER A 136 -30.79 25.52 2.08
C SER A 136 -31.27 26.75 1.34
N THR A 137 -32.36 26.62 0.57
CA THR A 137 -33.16 27.75 0.08
C THR A 137 -34.02 28.38 1.19
N ASP A 138 -34.01 27.83 2.40
CA ASP A 138 -34.71 28.38 3.55
C ASP A 138 -33.84 29.48 4.21
N PRO A 139 -34.27 30.74 4.20
CA PRO A 139 -33.55 31.86 4.83
C PRO A 139 -33.47 31.76 6.35
N ASN A 140 -34.18 30.82 6.99
CA ASN A 140 -34.14 30.57 8.44
C ASN A 140 -33.35 29.33 8.84
N SER A 141 -32.77 28.60 7.89
CA SER A 141 -31.86 27.50 8.20
C SER A 141 -30.52 28.07 8.64
N ASN A 142 -30.14 27.86 9.91
CA ASN A 142 -28.72 27.97 10.31
C ASN A 142 -27.90 27.18 9.27
N ASN A 143 -26.94 27.84 8.62
CA ASN A 143 -26.17 27.33 7.49
C ASN A 143 -25.40 26.04 7.89
N ARG A 144 -26.07 24.88 7.86
CA ARG A 144 -25.50 23.60 8.31
C ARG A 144 -24.64 23.06 7.18
N VAL A 145 -23.36 22.85 7.47
CA VAL A 145 -22.47 22.08 6.61
C VAL A 145 -22.93 20.63 6.64
N GLU A 146 -23.31 20.10 5.48
CA GLU A 146 -23.61 18.68 5.34
C GLU A 146 -22.30 17.91 5.13
N VAL A 147 -22.09 16.87 5.93
CA VAL A 147 -20.93 15.99 5.81
C VAL A 147 -21.39 14.62 5.31
N VAL A 148 -21.00 14.27 4.09
CA VAL A 148 -21.30 12.96 3.48
C VAL A 148 -20.03 12.11 3.49
N THR A 149 -20.10 10.88 3.99
CA THR A 149 -19.00 9.92 3.91
C THR A 149 -19.28 8.90 2.81
N ALA A 150 -18.34 8.73 1.88
CA ALA A 150 -18.39 7.70 0.85
C ALA A 150 -17.21 6.75 0.94
N ALA A 151 -17.40 5.52 0.45
CA ALA A 151 -16.35 4.52 0.35
C ALA A 151 -16.28 4.00 -1.09
N ALA A 152 -15.10 4.07 -1.70
CA ALA A 152 -14.82 3.38 -2.95
C ALA A 152 -14.38 1.94 -2.64
N ASP A 153 -15.01 0.95 -3.29
CA ASP A 153 -14.64 -0.47 -3.16
C ASP A 153 -13.63 -0.83 -4.25
N VAL A 154 -12.34 -0.71 -3.89
CA VAL A 154 -11.20 -0.91 -4.78
C VAL A 154 -11.11 -2.37 -5.23
N GLU A 155 -11.38 -3.31 -4.31
CA GLU A 155 -11.36 -4.75 -4.61
C GLU A 155 -12.45 -5.08 -5.63
N ALA A 156 -13.68 -4.58 -5.45
CA ALA A 156 -14.75 -4.80 -6.42
C ALA A 156 -14.41 -4.25 -7.80
N CYS A 157 -13.90 -3.01 -7.90
CA CYS A 157 -13.51 -2.43 -9.18
C CYS A 157 -12.37 -3.18 -9.88
N GLN A 158 -11.45 -3.77 -9.11
CA GLN A 158 -10.30 -4.52 -9.66
C GLN A 158 -10.65 -5.94 -10.08
N LEU A 159 -11.77 -6.47 -9.62
CA LEU A 159 -12.30 -7.81 -9.93
C LEU A 159 -13.47 -7.76 -10.91
N ASP A 160 -13.89 -6.57 -11.32
CA ASP A 160 -15.00 -6.35 -12.24
C ASP A 160 -14.69 -6.92 -13.63
N THR A 161 -15.56 -7.81 -14.11
CA THR A 161 -15.36 -8.51 -15.39
C THR A 161 -15.64 -7.64 -16.61
N ASP A 162 -16.39 -6.56 -16.47
CA ASP A 162 -16.64 -5.61 -17.56
C ASP A 162 -15.41 -4.72 -17.77
N LEU A 163 -14.69 -4.40 -16.69
CA LEU A 163 -13.44 -3.62 -16.73
C LEU A 163 -12.20 -4.46 -17.06
N TRP A 164 -12.09 -5.67 -16.49
CA TRP A 164 -10.88 -6.49 -16.55
C TRP A 164 -11.00 -7.77 -17.39
N GLY A 165 -12.19 -8.01 -17.96
CA GLY A 165 -12.49 -9.17 -18.81
C GLY A 165 -13.01 -10.37 -18.03
N ALA A 166 -13.43 -11.41 -18.76
CA ALA A 166 -14.01 -12.62 -18.18
C ALA A 166 -13.04 -13.37 -17.25
N ASP A 167 -11.73 -13.15 -17.39
CA ASP A 167 -10.68 -13.73 -16.56
C ASP A 167 -10.26 -12.81 -15.40
N ALA A 168 -11.05 -11.78 -15.04
CA ALA A 168 -10.72 -10.81 -14.00
C ALA A 168 -10.36 -11.45 -12.64
N MET A 169 -10.93 -12.61 -12.31
CA MET A 169 -10.65 -13.33 -11.06
C MET A 169 -9.40 -14.21 -11.13
N GLN A 170 -8.76 -14.33 -12.29
CA GLN A 170 -7.59 -15.17 -12.53
C GLN A 170 -6.32 -14.34 -12.51
N PHE A 171 -5.25 -14.93 -11.98
CA PHE A 171 -3.92 -14.34 -12.01
C PHE A 171 -3.33 -14.46 -13.42
N ASN A 172 -3.33 -13.34 -14.15
CA ASN A 172 -2.82 -13.25 -15.51
C ASN A 172 -1.90 -12.02 -15.66
N PRO A 173 -0.59 -12.17 -15.42
CA PRO A 173 0.38 -11.09 -15.55
C PRO A 173 0.55 -10.54 -16.97
N ALA A 174 0.12 -11.27 -18.01
CA ALA A 174 0.22 -10.80 -19.39
C ALA A 174 -0.81 -9.70 -19.74
N ARG A 175 -1.78 -9.43 -18.85
CA ARG A 175 -2.84 -8.43 -19.10
C ARG A 175 -2.34 -6.98 -19.10
N TRP A 176 -1.16 -6.72 -18.54
CA TRP A 176 -0.62 -5.38 -18.34
C TRP A 176 -0.05 -4.79 -19.63
N ARG A 177 -0.95 -4.32 -20.52
CA ARG A 177 -0.60 -3.53 -21.71
C ARG A 177 -1.12 -2.10 -21.64
N LYS A 178 -2.12 -1.85 -20.80
CA LYS A 178 -2.65 -0.53 -20.43
C LYS A 178 -3.01 -0.55 -18.95
N GLU A 179 -2.69 0.51 -18.22
CA GLU A 179 -2.91 0.63 -16.77
C GLU A 179 -4.25 1.28 -16.41
N GLU A 180 -5.12 1.45 -17.40
CA GLU A 180 -6.43 2.04 -17.21
C GLU A 180 -7.21 1.21 -16.18
N ASN A 181 -7.78 1.87 -15.16
CA ASN A 181 -8.55 1.27 -14.06
C ASN A 181 -7.74 0.61 -12.91
N PHE A 182 -6.41 0.72 -12.89
CA PHE A 182 -5.63 0.23 -11.75
C PHE A 182 -5.69 1.17 -10.54
N LEU A 183 -6.28 0.69 -9.44
CA LEU A 183 -6.61 1.52 -8.26
C LEU A 183 -5.89 1.09 -6.96
N ALA A 184 -4.90 0.19 -7.02
CA ALA A 184 -4.31 -0.40 -5.80
C ALA A 184 -3.60 0.65 -4.93
N PHE A 185 -3.21 1.77 -5.53
CA PHE A 185 -2.60 2.92 -4.89
C PHE A 185 -3.54 4.13 -4.76
N GLY A 186 -4.83 3.97 -5.10
CA GLY A 186 -5.79 5.05 -5.21
C GLY A 186 -5.55 5.93 -6.44
N ASP A 187 -6.15 7.11 -6.44
CA ASP A 187 -6.04 8.08 -7.53
C ASP A 187 -5.92 9.52 -6.99
N ARG A 188 -5.61 10.47 -7.86
CA ARG A 188 -5.49 11.90 -7.55
C ARG A 188 -6.80 12.44 -6.97
N PRO A 189 -6.73 13.40 -6.02
CA PRO A 189 -5.51 14.04 -5.51
C PRO A 189 -4.82 13.27 -4.38
N PHE A 190 -5.36 12.13 -3.95
CA PHE A 190 -4.88 11.38 -2.76
C PHE A 190 -4.16 10.08 -3.14
N LEU A 191 -3.39 10.11 -4.23
CA LEU A 191 -2.60 8.99 -4.70
C LEU A 191 -1.55 8.60 -3.65
N CYS A 192 -1.36 7.29 -3.44
CA CYS A 192 -0.37 6.77 -2.50
C CYS A 192 1.03 7.33 -2.83
N PRO A 193 1.76 7.92 -1.86
CA PRO A 193 3.12 8.41 -2.09
C PRO A 193 4.09 7.34 -2.59
N ALA A 194 3.85 6.08 -2.24
CA ALA A 194 4.70 4.94 -2.58
C ALA A 194 4.47 4.39 -4.01
N SER A 195 3.41 4.83 -4.69
CA SER A 195 3.05 4.43 -6.07
C SER A 195 4.15 4.66 -7.12
N ARG A 196 5.11 5.55 -6.85
CA ARG A 196 6.18 5.93 -7.78
C ARG A 196 7.36 4.96 -7.78
N GLY A 197 7.08 3.65 -7.83
CA GLY A 197 8.07 2.59 -8.07
C GLY A 197 8.80 2.02 -6.84
N PHE A 198 8.84 2.74 -5.71
CA PHE A 198 9.48 2.23 -4.50
C PHE A 198 8.74 1.00 -3.93
N ASP A 199 7.42 1.09 -3.75
CA ASP A 199 6.63 0.00 -3.15
C ASP A 199 6.62 -1.27 -4.01
N PRO A 200 6.32 -1.19 -5.33
CA PRO A 200 6.26 -2.38 -6.17
C PRO A 200 7.57 -3.16 -6.23
N MET A 201 8.72 -2.47 -6.19
CA MET A 201 10.03 -3.11 -6.17
C MET A 201 10.33 -3.78 -4.82
N VAL A 202 9.88 -3.19 -3.70
CA VAL A 202 10.08 -3.78 -2.37
C VAL A 202 9.28 -5.07 -2.21
N ILE A 203 8.09 -5.15 -2.81
CA ILE A 203 7.29 -6.39 -2.85
C ILE A 203 8.06 -7.55 -3.48
N CYS A 204 8.82 -7.29 -4.55
CA CYS A 204 9.65 -8.32 -5.20
C CYS A 204 10.95 -8.66 -4.44
N ALA A 205 11.39 -7.81 -3.51
CA ALA A 205 12.67 -7.95 -2.81
C ALA A 205 12.56 -8.63 -1.43
N CYS A 206 11.33 -8.96 -1.00
CA CYS A 206 11.01 -9.64 0.25
C CYS A 206 10.85 -11.14 0.03
#